data_AF-A0A7K9HDA4-F1
#
_entry.id   AF-A0A7K9HDA4-F1
#
_cell.length_a   1.000
_cell.length_b   1.000
_cell.length_c   1.000
_cell.angle_alpha   90.00
_cell.angle_beta   90.00
_cell.angle_gamma   90.00
#
_symmetry.space_group_name_H-M   'P 1'
#
loop_
_entity.id
_entity.type
_entity.pdbx_description
1 polymer ?
#
loop_
_entity_poly.entity_id
_entity_poly.type
_entity_poly.pdbx_seq_one_letter_code
_entity_poly.pdbx_strand_id
1 'polypeptide(L)'
;SSVSRCSLFGNDHIKTFDGSFYDFAGDCSYLLAGDCHKHSFTLLGDYQDGEKTGFSVYLGEYFSLHFSLDGDVLQEEKRVSIPFASNGIFIEKEAGYYKISSDEHGFVVKIDISGNIQIFLQEKLYNKTCGLCGNFNKFAEDDFRTQEGKRVTD
;
A
#
# COMPACT_ATOMS: atom_id res chain seq x y z
N SER A 1 1.74 -16.71 11.77
CA SER A 1 2.60 -15.68 11.19
C SER A 1 2.25 -14.35 11.83
N SER A 2 3.24 -13.64 12.37
CA SER A 2 3.04 -12.25 12.82
C SER A 2 2.85 -11.36 11.60
N VAL A 3 1.89 -10.43 11.67
CA VAL A 3 1.52 -9.50 10.59
C VAL A 3 1.42 -8.12 11.21
N SER A 4 1.97 -7.10 10.55
CA SER A 4 1.74 -5.69 10.92
C SER A 4 0.83 -5.01 9.93
N ARG A 5 0.09 -3.99 10.40
CA ARG A 5 -0.93 -3.27 9.64
C ARG A 5 -0.62 -1.77 9.59
N CYS A 6 -0.48 -1.24 8.39
CA CYS A 6 -0.62 0.18 8.08
C CYS A 6 -2.05 0.48 7.64
N SER A 7 -2.57 1.66 7.95
CA SER A 7 -3.95 2.05 7.61
C SER A 7 -4.01 3.49 7.15
N LEU A 8 -4.67 3.73 6.03
CA LEU A 8 -5.06 5.04 5.53
C LEU A 8 -6.58 5.10 5.60
N PHE A 9 -7.15 6.09 6.28
CA PHE A 9 -8.58 6.15 6.54
C PHE A 9 -9.08 7.58 6.66
N GLY A 10 -10.36 7.79 6.36
CA GLY A 10 -10.84 9.14 6.14
C GLY A 10 -10.07 9.81 4.98
N ASN A 11 -9.99 11.14 5.01
CA ASN A 11 -9.45 11.89 3.88
C ASN A 11 -7.91 11.88 3.88
N ASP A 12 -7.28 12.03 5.05
CA ASP A 12 -5.84 12.30 5.18
C ASP A 12 -5.11 11.46 6.24
N HIS A 13 -5.82 10.78 7.13
CA HIS A 13 -5.17 10.07 8.24
C HIS A 13 -4.37 8.84 7.80
N ILE A 14 -3.15 8.72 8.31
CA ILE A 14 -2.26 7.57 8.15
C ILE A 14 -1.82 7.04 9.52
N LYS A 15 -1.91 5.73 9.69
CA LYS A 15 -1.27 4.98 10.78
C LYS A 15 -0.25 4.00 10.21
N THR A 16 1.02 4.13 10.60
CA THR A 16 2.14 3.30 10.12
C THR A 16 2.09 1.87 10.69
N PHE A 17 2.99 1.00 10.21
CA PHE A 17 3.16 -0.35 10.74
C PHE A 17 3.57 -0.36 12.22
N ASP A 18 4.30 0.65 12.67
CA ASP A 18 4.85 0.71 14.03
C ASP A 18 4.03 1.63 14.96
N GLY A 19 2.98 2.25 14.42
CA GLY A 19 1.91 2.89 15.17
C GLY A 19 1.93 4.41 15.18
N SER A 20 2.89 5.04 14.50
CA SER A 20 2.92 6.48 14.25
C SER A 20 1.65 6.92 13.52
N PHE A 21 1.15 8.11 13.89
CA PHE A 21 -0.11 8.64 13.39
C PHE A 21 0.09 10.08 12.92
N TYR A 22 -0.32 10.37 11.68
CA TYR A 22 -0.14 11.68 11.06
C TYR A 22 -1.14 11.88 9.91
N ASP A 23 -1.28 13.13 9.48
CA ASP A 23 -2.17 13.52 8.39
C ASP A 23 -1.35 13.78 7.12
N PHE A 24 -1.85 13.28 5.99
CA PHE A 24 -1.21 13.41 4.69
C PHE A 24 -2.26 13.67 3.61
N ALA A 25 -2.20 14.87 3.02
CA ALA A 25 -2.99 15.26 1.86
C ALA A 25 -2.03 15.46 0.68
N GLY A 26 -2.10 14.55 -0.29
CA GLY A 26 -1.26 14.55 -1.48
C GLY A 26 -1.98 15.07 -2.73
N ASP A 27 -1.23 15.31 -3.80
CA ASP A 27 -1.74 15.73 -5.12
C ASP A 27 -1.17 14.89 -6.29
N CYS A 28 -0.60 13.74 -5.96
CA CYS A 28 0.11 12.84 -6.88
C CYS A 28 -0.01 11.37 -6.41
N SER A 29 0.76 10.47 -7.02
CA SER A 29 0.94 9.10 -6.56
C SER A 29 2.10 9.01 -5.57
N TYR A 30 1.86 8.40 -4.40
CA TYR A 30 2.88 8.27 -3.34
C TYR A 30 3.12 6.82 -2.95
N LEU A 31 4.38 6.49 -2.67
CA LEU A 31 4.77 5.19 -2.14
C LEU A 31 4.20 4.99 -0.75
N LEU A 32 3.17 4.16 -0.62
CA LEU A 32 2.61 3.79 0.67
C LEU A 32 3.53 2.79 1.37
N ALA A 33 3.88 1.71 0.67
CA ALA A 33 4.84 0.72 1.13
C ALA A 33 5.48 -0.01 -0.06
N GLY A 34 6.76 -0.34 0.04
CA GLY A 34 7.45 -1.21 -0.91
C GLY A 34 8.55 -2.01 -0.22
N ASP A 35 9.04 -3.07 -0.86
CA ASP A 35 10.26 -3.76 -0.43
C ASP A 35 11.48 -3.00 -0.94
N CYS A 36 12.12 -2.22 -0.08
CA CYS A 36 13.23 -1.34 -0.46
C CYS A 36 14.60 -2.03 -0.33
N HIS A 37 14.61 -3.33 -0.03
CA HIS A 37 15.82 -4.15 -0.05
C HIS A 37 15.96 -4.91 -1.37
N LYS A 38 14.90 -5.59 -1.81
CA LYS A 38 14.92 -6.37 -3.07
C LYS A 38 14.16 -5.71 -4.20
N HIS A 39 13.42 -4.62 -3.94
CA HIS A 39 12.55 -3.98 -4.93
C HIS A 39 11.54 -4.96 -5.52
N SER A 40 11.05 -5.90 -4.70
CA SER A 40 10.21 -7.01 -5.17
C SER A 40 8.75 -6.59 -5.39
N PHE A 41 8.28 -5.55 -4.72
CA PHE A 41 6.97 -4.95 -4.95
C PHE A 41 6.95 -3.47 -4.55
N THR A 42 6.00 -2.72 -5.13
CA THR A 42 5.68 -1.33 -4.79
C THR A 42 4.17 -1.16 -4.70
N LEU A 43 3.69 -0.51 -3.64
CA LEU A 43 2.29 -0.16 -3.41
C LEU A 43 2.16 1.37 -3.39
N LEU A 44 1.43 1.92 -4.36
CA LEU A 44 1.19 3.35 -4.49
C LEU A 44 -0.26 3.70 -4.14
N GLY A 45 -0.46 4.84 -3.48
CA GLY A 45 -1.76 5.46 -3.30
C GLY A 45 -1.82 6.68 -4.21
N ASP A 46 -2.89 6.78 -4.99
CA ASP A 46 -3.11 7.87 -5.94
C ASP A 46 -3.99 8.94 -5.29
N TYR A 47 -3.56 10.20 -5.38
CA TYR A 47 -4.25 11.35 -4.81
C TYR A 47 -4.51 12.43 -5.86
N GLN A 48 -5.60 13.16 -5.68
CA GLN A 48 -5.91 14.38 -6.41
C GLN A 48 -6.58 15.37 -5.46
N ASP A 49 -6.06 16.59 -5.39
CA ASP A 49 -6.59 17.68 -4.54
C ASP A 49 -6.77 17.27 -3.06
N GLY A 50 -5.85 16.47 -2.52
CA GLY A 50 -5.88 15.98 -1.13
C GLY A 50 -6.73 14.72 -0.92
N GLU A 51 -7.51 14.30 -1.91
CA GLU A 51 -8.40 13.14 -1.83
C GLU A 51 -7.78 11.91 -2.51
N LYS A 52 -8.05 10.73 -1.97
CA LYS A 52 -7.62 9.46 -2.57
C LYS A 52 -8.48 9.15 -3.79
N THR A 53 -7.85 8.72 -4.88
CA THR A 53 -8.54 8.42 -6.15
C THR A 53 -8.27 7.01 -6.66
N GLY A 54 -7.20 6.37 -6.18
CA GLY A 54 -6.85 5.02 -6.60
C GLY A 54 -5.69 4.41 -5.82
N PHE A 55 -5.32 3.21 -6.24
CA PHE A 55 -4.25 2.44 -5.66
C PHE A 55 -3.58 1.59 -6.74
N SER A 56 -2.26 1.55 -6.75
CA SER A 56 -1.48 0.81 -7.75
C SER A 56 -0.53 -0.19 -7.11
N VAL A 57 -0.41 -1.37 -7.72
CA VAL A 57 0.54 -2.43 -7.34
C VAL A 57 1.49 -2.67 -8.49
N TYR A 58 2.78 -2.71 -8.19
CA TYR A 58 3.82 -3.10 -9.14
C TYR A 58 4.63 -4.27 -8.57
N LEU A 59 4.88 -5.29 -9.40
CA LEU A 59 5.82 -6.37 -9.11
C LEU A 59 7.02 -6.26 -10.06
N GLY A 60 8.06 -5.54 -9.63
CA GLY A 60 9.17 -5.16 -10.51
C GLY A 60 8.70 -4.32 -11.71
N GLU A 61 9.27 -4.57 -12.88
CA GLU A 61 8.96 -3.84 -14.13
C GLU A 61 7.93 -4.55 -15.02
N TYR A 62 7.51 -5.77 -14.67
CA TYR A 62 6.79 -6.67 -15.57
C TYR A 62 5.30 -6.82 -15.29
N PHE A 63 4.81 -6.21 -14.21
CA PHE A 63 3.43 -6.37 -13.80
C PHE A 63 2.95 -5.12 -13.08
N SER A 64 1.81 -4.60 -13.52
CA SER A 64 1.10 -3.51 -12.86
C SER A 64 -0.39 -3.79 -12.74
N LEU A 65 -0.95 -3.40 -11.61
CA LEU A 65 -2.38 -3.31 -11.37
C LEU A 65 -2.72 -1.90 -10.91
N HIS A 66 -3.81 -1.36 -11.43
CA HIS A 66 -4.38 -0.11 -10.98
C HIS A 66 -5.84 -0.35 -10.55
N PHE A 67 -6.17 0.12 -9.35
CA PHE A 67 -7.51 0.12 -8.77
C PHE A 67 -8.01 1.55 -8.68
N SER A 68 -9.15 1.82 -9.31
CA SER A 68 -9.86 3.10 -9.21
C SER A 68 -10.95 3.01 -8.15
N LEU A 69 -11.24 4.09 -7.42
CA LEU A 69 -12.28 4.07 -6.36
C LEU A 69 -13.72 3.90 -6.87
N ASP A 70 -13.95 3.94 -8.19
CA ASP A 70 -15.21 3.52 -8.81
C ASP A 70 -15.36 1.98 -8.90
N GLY A 71 -14.33 1.23 -8.50
CA GLY A 71 -14.28 -0.22 -8.47
C GLY A 71 -13.67 -0.87 -9.71
N ASP A 72 -13.16 -0.08 -10.66
CA ASP A 72 -12.46 -0.60 -11.82
C ASP A 72 -11.04 -1.06 -11.50
N VAL A 73 -10.66 -2.19 -12.10
CA VAL A 73 -9.33 -2.78 -11.98
C VAL A 73 -8.74 -2.97 -13.35
N LEU A 74 -7.56 -2.40 -13.57
CA LEU A 74 -6.79 -2.50 -14.80
C LEU A 74 -5.50 -3.28 -14.53
N GLN A 75 -5.23 -4.31 -15.31
CA GLN A 75 -3.92 -4.92 -15.42
C GLN A 75 -3.30 -4.44 -16.73
N GLU A 76 -2.16 -3.75 -16.69
CA GLU A 76 -1.47 -3.27 -17.91
C GLU A 76 -2.44 -2.58 -18.89
N GLU A 77 -3.23 -1.62 -18.37
CA GLU A 77 -4.26 -0.86 -19.10
C GLU A 77 -5.49 -1.66 -19.57
N LYS A 78 -5.56 -2.97 -19.30
CA LYS A 78 -6.71 -3.82 -19.65
C LYS A 78 -7.58 -4.06 -18.43
N ARG A 79 -8.87 -3.77 -18.57
CA ARG A 79 -9.85 -4.05 -17.52
C ARG A 79 -9.97 -5.55 -17.25
N VAL A 80 -9.94 -5.93 -15.99
CA VAL A 80 -10.10 -7.32 -15.54
C VAL A 80 -11.36 -7.48 -14.69
N SER A 81 -11.96 -8.67 -14.73
CA SER A 81 -13.06 -9.04 -13.86
C SER A 81 -12.56 -9.69 -12.57
N ILE A 82 -13.21 -9.42 -11.44
CA ILE A 82 -12.90 -10.03 -10.14
C ILE A 82 -13.87 -11.21 -9.88
N PRO A 83 -13.40 -12.38 -9.41
CA PRO A 83 -12.05 -12.67 -8.94
C PRO A 83 -11.01 -12.74 -10.06
N PHE A 84 -9.79 -12.30 -9.74
CA PHE A 84 -8.68 -12.23 -10.68
C PHE A 84 -7.43 -12.83 -10.05
N ALA A 85 -6.62 -13.54 -10.84
CA ALA A 85 -5.34 -14.07 -10.39
C ALA A 85 -4.31 -14.06 -11.53
N SER A 86 -3.13 -13.52 -11.26
CA SER A 86 -2.04 -13.41 -12.23
C SER A 86 -0.73 -13.08 -11.51
N ASN A 87 0.40 -13.65 -11.96
CA ASN A 87 1.74 -13.36 -11.44
C ASN A 87 1.87 -13.41 -9.90
N GLY A 88 1.19 -14.36 -9.24
CA GLY A 88 1.22 -14.48 -7.78
C GLY A 88 0.42 -13.40 -7.03
N ILE A 89 -0.35 -12.58 -7.74
CA ILE A 89 -1.42 -11.73 -7.20
C ILE A 89 -2.75 -12.45 -7.28
N PHE A 90 -3.56 -12.31 -6.23
CA PHE A 90 -4.96 -12.70 -6.17
C PHE A 90 -5.79 -11.49 -5.77
N ILE A 91 -6.91 -11.28 -6.45
CA ILE A 91 -7.88 -10.21 -6.16
C ILE A 91 -9.25 -10.85 -5.95
N GLU A 92 -9.87 -10.52 -4.82
CA GLU A 92 -11.22 -10.96 -4.47
C GLU A 92 -12.01 -9.84 -3.78
N LYS A 93 -13.33 -10.03 -3.64
CA LYS A 93 -14.16 -9.16 -2.79
C LYS A 93 -14.39 -9.84 -1.45
N GLU A 94 -14.08 -9.15 -0.36
CA GLU A 94 -14.23 -9.66 1.01
C GLU A 94 -14.83 -8.58 1.90
N ALA A 95 -16.04 -8.80 2.43
CA ALA A 95 -16.70 -7.91 3.39
C ALA A 95 -16.77 -6.42 2.97
N GLY A 96 -17.03 -6.15 1.69
CA GLY A 96 -17.12 -4.79 1.14
C GLY A 96 -15.79 -4.20 0.66
N TYR A 97 -14.67 -4.90 0.88
CA TYR A 97 -13.35 -4.52 0.39
C TYR A 97 -12.98 -5.31 -0.86
N TYR A 98 -12.17 -4.70 -1.72
CA TYR A 98 -11.30 -5.39 -2.66
C TYR A 98 -10.04 -5.81 -1.93
N LYS A 99 -9.77 -7.11 -1.91
CA LYS A 99 -8.61 -7.70 -1.25
C LYS A 99 -7.62 -8.15 -2.30
N ILE A 100 -6.45 -7.54 -2.31
CA ILE A 100 -5.34 -7.84 -3.22
C ILE A 100 -4.24 -8.50 -2.39
N SER A 101 -3.88 -9.74 -2.67
CA SER A 101 -2.89 -10.47 -1.87
C SER A 101 -1.81 -11.12 -2.72
N SER A 102 -0.61 -11.16 -2.17
CA SER A 102 0.49 -11.97 -2.67
C SER A 102 1.21 -12.66 -1.52
N ASP A 103 1.11 -13.98 -1.46
CA ASP A 103 1.85 -14.76 -0.47
C ASP A 103 3.36 -14.75 -0.75
N GLU A 104 3.74 -14.78 -2.04
CA GLU A 104 5.13 -14.71 -2.50
C GLU A 104 5.81 -13.42 -2.03
N HIS A 105 5.16 -12.26 -2.23
CA HIS A 105 5.70 -10.96 -1.81
C HIS A 105 5.37 -10.63 -0.35
N GLY A 106 4.40 -11.30 0.26
CA GLY A 106 4.10 -11.21 1.69
C GLY A 106 3.23 -10.04 2.09
N PHE A 107 2.36 -9.58 1.20
CA PHE A 107 1.44 -8.49 1.47
C PHE A 107 -0.01 -8.88 1.23
N VAL A 108 -0.91 -8.23 1.96
CA VAL A 108 -2.34 -8.17 1.68
C VAL A 108 -2.76 -6.71 1.74
N VAL A 109 -3.48 -6.24 0.74
CA VAL A 109 -4.09 -4.90 0.71
C VAL A 109 -5.60 -5.08 0.72
N LYS A 110 -6.29 -4.32 1.56
CA LYS A 110 -7.74 -4.17 1.52
C LYS A 110 -8.08 -2.73 1.21
N ILE A 111 -8.85 -2.51 0.16
CA ILE A 111 -9.31 -1.18 -0.27
C ILE A 111 -10.82 -1.17 -0.46
N ASP A 112 -11.49 -0.13 0.03
CA ASP A 112 -12.90 0.13 -0.26
C ASP A 112 -13.07 1.33 -1.21
N ILE A 113 -14.30 1.50 -1.72
CA ILE A 113 -14.63 2.58 -2.65
C ILE A 113 -14.66 3.97 -1.98
N SER A 114 -14.57 4.03 -0.65
CA SER A 114 -14.45 5.27 0.12
C SER A 114 -12.99 5.71 0.30
N GLY A 115 -12.04 4.96 -0.27
CA GLY A 115 -10.61 5.28 -0.18
C GLY A 115 -9.93 4.82 1.10
N ASN A 116 -10.57 4.00 1.94
CA ASN A 116 -9.87 3.41 3.08
C ASN A 116 -8.97 2.27 2.60
N ILE A 117 -7.68 2.33 2.96
CA ILE A 117 -6.66 1.37 2.55
C ILE A 117 -6.05 0.74 3.79
N GLN A 118 -6.00 -0.59 3.85
CA GLN A 118 -5.29 -1.34 4.87
C GLN A 118 -4.22 -2.20 4.22
N ILE A 119 -2.96 -2.01 4.62
CA ILE A 119 -1.83 -2.79 4.12
C ILE A 119 -1.35 -3.68 5.27
N PHE A 120 -1.29 -4.97 5.01
CA PHE A 120 -0.82 -5.99 5.93
C PHE A 120 0.45 -6.63 5.40
N LEU A 121 1.52 -6.61 6.19
CA LEU A 121 2.81 -7.18 5.81
C LEU A 121 3.18 -8.34 6.73
N GLN A 122 3.67 -9.42 6.13
CA GLN A 122 4.23 -10.56 6.85
C GLN A 122 5.59 -10.20 7.47
N GLU A 123 5.93 -10.79 8.61
CA GLU A 123 7.20 -10.57 9.34
C GLU A 123 8.48 -10.72 8.46
N LYS A 124 8.43 -11.45 7.34
CA LYS A 124 9.56 -11.53 6.40
C LYS A 124 9.99 -10.17 5.83
N LEU A 125 9.14 -9.16 5.92
CA LEU A 125 9.39 -7.77 5.51
C LEU A 125 9.88 -6.87 6.64
N TYR A 126 10.10 -7.40 7.84
CA TYR A 126 10.63 -6.64 8.98
C TYR A 126 11.92 -5.90 8.59
N ASN A 127 11.93 -4.59 8.86
CA ASN A 127 13.02 -3.66 8.57
C ASN A 127 13.49 -3.70 7.10
N LYS A 128 12.56 -3.93 6.16
CA LYS A 128 12.84 -3.94 4.71
C LYS A 128 11.96 -3.00 3.91
N THR A 129 11.05 -2.30 4.57
CA THR A 129 10.08 -1.46 3.87
C THR A 129 10.49 -0.01 3.85
N CYS A 130 9.93 0.75 2.92
CA CYS A 130 9.95 2.19 2.95
C CYS A 130 8.66 2.73 2.30
N GLY A 131 8.37 4.02 2.53
CA GLY A 131 7.15 4.69 2.11
C GLY A 131 6.44 5.36 3.28
N LEU A 132 5.24 5.89 3.03
CA LEU A 132 4.40 6.55 4.02
C LEU A 132 4.02 5.63 5.21
N CYS A 133 4.02 4.31 5.02
CA CYS A 133 3.75 3.35 6.09
C CYS A 133 4.96 3.04 6.99
N GLY A 134 6.12 3.68 6.78
CA GLY A 134 7.32 3.49 7.58
C GLY A 134 8.17 2.29 7.17
N ASN A 135 9.11 1.92 8.04
CA ASN A 135 10.15 0.91 7.75
C ASN A 135 9.87 -0.48 8.38
N PHE A 136 8.78 -0.61 9.14
CA PHE A 136 8.33 -1.84 9.78
C PHE A 136 9.42 -2.49 10.64
N ASN A 137 9.97 -1.74 11.60
CA ASN A 137 11.03 -2.19 12.51
C ASN A 137 10.61 -2.21 14.00
N LYS A 138 9.34 -1.86 14.31
CA LYS A 138 8.74 -1.74 15.65
C LYS A 138 9.15 -0.49 16.43
N PHE A 139 9.74 0.51 15.78
CA PHE A 139 10.16 1.78 16.39
C PHE A 139 9.46 2.96 15.71
N ALA A 140 8.31 3.36 16.25
CA ALA A 140 7.51 4.48 15.75
C ALA A 140 8.33 5.79 15.62
N GLU A 141 9.33 6.00 16.48
CA GLU A 141 10.15 7.22 16.51
C GLU A 141 11.06 7.40 15.28
N ASP A 142 11.09 6.42 14.37
CA ASP A 142 11.85 6.51 13.14
C ASP A 142 11.07 6.23 11.84
N ASP A 143 9.74 6.20 11.94
CA ASP A 143 8.85 6.08 10.78
C ASP A 143 8.95 7.30 9.85
N PHE A 144 9.14 8.50 10.39
CA PHE A 144 9.29 9.74 9.61
C PHE A 144 10.70 9.92 9.08
N ARG A 145 11.22 8.90 8.39
CA ARG A 145 12.52 8.98 7.71
C ARG A 145 12.32 9.06 6.21
N THR A 146 12.89 10.10 5.61
CA THR A 146 13.08 10.16 4.16
C THR A 146 13.93 8.98 3.68
N GLN A 147 13.88 8.69 2.38
CA GLN A 147 14.77 7.71 1.75
C GLN A 147 16.27 8.06 1.92
N GLU A 148 16.60 9.33 2.16
CA GLU A 148 17.97 9.79 2.49
C GLU A 148 18.36 9.56 3.97
N GLY A 149 17.49 8.95 4.78
CA GLY A 149 17.71 8.71 6.20
C GLY A 149 17.54 9.93 7.10
N LYS A 150 17.10 11.08 6.54
CA LYS A 150 16.79 12.27 7.34
C LYS A 150 15.43 12.11 8.00
N ARG A 151 15.37 12.38 9.30
CA ARG A 151 14.11 12.50 10.03
C ARG A 151 13.38 13.77 9.60
N VAL A 152 12.10 13.64 9.27
CA VAL A 152 11.17 14.75 9.05
C VAL A 152 10.36 14.91 10.34
N THR A 153 10.07 16.15 10.72
CA THR A 153 9.10 16.44 11.77
C THR A 153 7.72 16.54 11.12
N ASP A 154 6.69 15.98 11.77
CA ASP A 154 5.29 16.30 11.45
C ASP A 154 5.05 17.81 11.44
#